data_AF-A0A078JAE7-F1
#
_entry.id   AF-A0A078JAE7-F1
#
_cell.length_a   1.000
_cell.length_b   1.000
_cell.length_c   1.000
_cell.angle_alpha   90.00
_cell.angle_beta   90.00
_cell.angle_gamma   90.00
#
_symmetry.space_group_name_H-M   'P 1'
#
loop_
_entity.id
_entity.type
_entity.pdbx_description
1 polymer ?
#
loop_
_entity_poly.entity_id
_entity_poly.type
_entity_poly.pdbx_seq_one_letter_code
_entity_poly.pdbx_strand_id
1 'polypeptide(L)'
;MISLSLRNSVAQARLSERALELLALPEDDVPRFLLDIGCGFGLSGETISENGHQWIGLDISASLLNVAVEREVEGDLLLGDMGQVCMSITRNADEKDCCFMQ
;
A
#
# COMPACT_ATOMS: atom_id res chain seq x y z
N MET A 1 -6.75 15.98 -15.68
CA MET A 1 -7.52 14.79 -16.08
C MET A 1 -6.55 13.62 -16.02
N ILE A 2 -6.52 12.93 -14.88
CA ILE A 2 -5.61 11.80 -14.69
C ILE A 2 -6.16 10.67 -15.56
N SER A 3 -5.46 10.36 -16.64
CA SER A 3 -5.82 9.25 -17.53
C SER A 3 -5.61 7.94 -16.77
N LEU A 4 -6.68 7.41 -16.17
CA LEU A 4 -6.70 6.06 -15.61
C LEU A 4 -6.73 5.07 -16.78
N SER A 5 -5.57 4.85 -17.41
CA SER A 5 -5.44 3.82 -18.44
C SER A 5 -5.80 2.46 -17.82
N LEU A 6 -6.87 1.83 -18.30
CA LEU A 6 -7.31 0.49 -17.87
C LEU A 6 -6.20 -0.57 -17.95
N ARG A 7 -5.17 -0.36 -18.79
CA ARG A 7 -4.01 -1.25 -18.85
C ARG A 7 -3.09 -1.12 -17.63
N ASN A 8 -3.00 0.07 -17.04
CA ASN A 8 -2.18 0.30 -15.85
C ASN A 8 -2.83 -0.31 -14.60
N SER A 9 -4.16 -0.27 -14.47
CA SER A 9 -4.84 -0.84 -13.31
C SER A 9 -4.73 -2.36 -13.25
N VAL A 10 -4.92 -3.05 -14.39
CA VAL A 10 -4.76 -4.52 -14.45
C VAL A 10 -3.31 -4.94 -14.18
N ALA A 11 -2.34 -4.17 -14.67
CA ALA A 11 -0.94 -4.43 -14.40
C ALA A 11 -0.62 -4.26 -12.90
N GLN A 12 -1.12 -3.20 -12.26
CA GLN A 12 -0.91 -2.96 -10.84
C GLN A 12 -1.52 -4.05 -9.96
N ALA A 13 -2.78 -4.44 -10.19
CA ALA A 13 -3.40 -5.53 -9.44
C ALA A 13 -2.58 -6.83 -9.52
N ARG A 14 -2.15 -7.22 -10.72
CA ARG A 14 -1.31 -8.43 -10.90
C ARG A 14 0.05 -8.31 -10.24
N LEU A 15 0.64 -7.11 -10.19
CA LEU A 15 1.92 -6.90 -9.50
C LEU A 15 1.74 -6.96 -7.99
N SER A 16 0.67 -6.36 -7.46
CA SER A 16 0.33 -6.38 -6.04
C SER A 16 0.01 -7.79 -5.54
N GLU A 17 -0.74 -8.59 -6.30
CA GLU A 17 -0.95 -10.01 -5.98
C GLU A 17 0.38 -10.77 -5.88
N ARG A 18 1.29 -10.58 -6.84
CA ARG A 18 2.60 -11.22 -6.82
C ARG A 18 3.48 -10.72 -5.68
N ALA A 19 3.40 -9.45 -5.34
CA ALA A 19 4.13 -8.88 -4.22
C ALA A 19 3.65 -9.49 -2.89
N LEU A 20 2.33 -9.68 -2.70
CA LEU A 20 1.78 -10.40 -1.55
C LEU A 20 2.27 -11.84 -1.46
N GLU A 21 2.30 -12.57 -2.58
CA GLU A 21 2.87 -13.92 -2.63
C GLU A 21 4.36 -13.93 -2.20
N LEU A 22 5.13 -12.93 -2.63
CA LEU A 22 6.56 -12.80 -2.32
C LEU A 22 6.85 -12.37 -0.89
N LEU A 23 5.89 -11.73 -0.20
CA LEU A 23 6.01 -11.41 1.22
C LEU A 23 6.05 -12.66 2.12
N ALA A 24 5.64 -13.82 1.59
CA ALA A 24 5.67 -15.10 2.29
C ALA A 24 5.01 -15.02 3.69
N LEU A 25 3.85 -14.36 3.75
CA LEU A 25 3.08 -14.22 4.98
C LEU A 25 2.66 -15.62 5.49
N PRO A 26 2.60 -15.84 6.82
CA PRO A 26 2.18 -17.12 7.37
C PRO A 26 0.75 -17.47 6.93
N GLU A 27 0.51 -18.71 6.49
CA GLU A 27 -0.80 -19.25 6.13
C GLU A 27 -1.59 -19.68 7.39
N ASP A 28 -1.74 -18.77 8.35
CA ASP A 28 -2.43 -19.00 9.64
C ASP A 28 -3.80 -18.31 9.74
N ASP A 29 -4.33 -17.83 8.61
CA ASP A 29 -5.58 -17.05 8.49
C ASP A 29 -5.62 -15.77 9.36
N VAL A 30 -4.46 -15.28 9.82
CA VAL A 30 -4.38 -14.04 10.60
C VAL A 30 -4.16 -12.84 9.67
N PRO A 31 -5.05 -11.83 9.69
CA PRO A 31 -4.85 -10.58 8.97
C PRO A 31 -3.53 -9.91 9.35
N ARG A 32 -2.77 -9.46 8.34
CA ARG A 32 -1.55 -8.69 8.54
C ARG A 32 -1.84 -7.21 8.36
N PHE A 33 -1.01 -6.40 9.01
CA PHE A 33 -1.05 -4.95 8.88
C PHE A 33 0.10 -4.51 7.97
N LEU A 34 -0.23 -4.06 6.76
CA LEU A 34 0.74 -3.76 5.71
C LEU A 34 0.90 -2.25 5.51
N LEU A 35 2.11 -1.83 5.17
CA LEU A 35 2.39 -0.46 4.77
C LEU A 35 2.62 -0.43 3.26
N ASP A 36 1.66 0.12 2.53
CA ASP A 36 1.71 0.28 1.07
C ASP A 36 2.43 1.59 0.72
N ILE A 37 3.65 1.49 0.21
CA ILE A 37 4.47 2.67 -0.08
C ILE A 37 4.39 3.02 -1.56
N GLY A 38 4.04 4.28 -1.83
CA GLY A 38 3.70 4.73 -3.17
C GLY A 38 2.31 4.24 -3.56
N CYS A 39 1.37 4.24 -2.60
CA CYS A 39 0.02 3.69 -2.79
C CYS A 39 -0.77 4.41 -3.90
N GLY A 40 -0.36 5.62 -4.30
CA GLY A 40 -0.95 6.40 -5.38
C GLY A 40 -2.45 6.60 -5.17
N PHE A 41 -3.25 5.96 -6.03
CA PHE A 41 -4.71 6.03 -6.03
C PHE A 41 -5.38 4.90 -5.24
N GLY A 42 -4.61 4.08 -4.52
CA GLY A 42 -5.08 2.98 -3.66
C GLY A 42 -5.38 1.66 -4.36
N LEU A 43 -4.92 1.45 -5.60
CA LEU A 43 -5.18 0.21 -6.37
C LEU A 43 -4.48 -1.02 -5.76
N SER A 44 -3.25 -0.87 -5.28
CA SER A 44 -2.52 -1.92 -4.55
C SER A 44 -3.18 -2.24 -3.20
N GLY A 45 -3.67 -1.21 -2.51
CA GLY A 45 -4.43 -1.34 -1.27
C GLY A 45 -5.74 -2.11 -1.41
N GLU A 46 -6.45 -1.97 -2.52
CA GLU A 46 -7.62 -2.79 -2.85
C GLU A 46 -7.25 -4.28 -2.87
N THR A 47 -6.18 -4.65 -3.58
CA THR A 47 -5.67 -6.03 -3.61
C THR A 47 -5.27 -6.53 -2.22
N ILE A 48 -4.68 -5.68 -1.37
CA ILE A 48 -4.35 -6.04 0.02
C ILE A 48 -5.62 -6.36 0.82
N SER A 49 -6.65 -5.52 0.68
CA SER A 49 -7.94 -5.66 1.38
C SER A 49 -8.69 -6.91 0.91
N GLU A 50 -8.68 -7.18 -0.40
CA GLU A 50 -9.24 -8.39 -1.02
C GLU A 50 -8.59 -9.68 -0.52
N ASN A 51 -7.30 -9.63 -0.14
CA ASN A 51 -6.57 -10.74 0.48
C ASN A 51 -6.75 -10.81 2.01
N GLY A 52 -7.65 -10.02 2.59
CA GLY A 52 -8.00 -10.07 4.01
C GLY A 52 -6.97 -9.42 4.93
N HIS A 53 -6.17 -8.49 4.42
CA HIS A 53 -5.18 -7.76 5.19
C HIS A 53 -5.58 -6.30 5.35
N GLN A 54 -5.15 -5.69 6.46
CA GLN A 54 -5.32 -4.26 6.70
C GLN A 54 -4.09 -3.50 6.20
N TRP A 55 -4.26 -2.25 5.81
CA TRP A 55 -3.15 -1.46 5.30
C TRP A 55 -3.27 0.03 5.59
N ILE A 56 -2.11 0.69 5.58
CA ILE A 56 -1.97 2.14 5.50
C ILE A 56 -1.20 2.46 4.21
N GLY A 57 -1.70 3.42 3.44
CA GLY A 57 -1.05 3.95 2.25
C GLY A 57 -0.18 5.16 2.55
N LEU A 58 1.05 5.18 2.06
CA LEU A 58 1.93 6.34 2.07
C LEU A 58 2.23 6.78 0.65
N ASP A 59 1.98 8.04 0.31
CA ASP A 59 2.41 8.61 -0.98
C ASP A 59 2.91 10.03 -0.81
N ILE A 60 3.86 10.45 -1.65
CA ILE A 60 4.41 11.82 -1.66
C ILE A 60 3.46 12.79 -2.38
N SER A 61 2.55 12.29 -3.20
CA SER A 61 1.69 13.07 -4.08
C SER A 61 0.29 13.25 -3.51
N ALA A 62 0.05 14.43 -2.93
CA ALA A 62 -1.25 14.83 -2.42
C ALA A 62 -2.38 14.72 -3.47
N SER A 63 -2.07 14.96 -4.75
CA SER A 63 -3.07 14.84 -5.82
C SER A 63 -3.52 13.40 -6.09
N LEU A 64 -2.65 12.41 -5.88
CA LEU A 64 -3.03 11.00 -6.05
C LEU A 64 -3.86 10.53 -4.85
N LEU A 65 -3.45 10.92 -3.64
CA LEU A 65 -4.18 10.64 -2.40
C LEU A 65 -5.58 11.25 -2.40
N ASN A 66 -5.76 12.48 -2.90
CA ASN A 66 -7.09 13.07 -3.01
C ASN A 66 -8.03 12.23 -3.88
N VAL A 67 -7.52 11.66 -4.97
CA VAL A 67 -8.30 10.76 -5.82
C VAL A 67 -8.57 9.42 -5.11
N ALA A 68 -7.63 8.90 -4.31
CA ALA A 68 -7.88 7.73 -3.48
C ALA A 68 -8.99 7.99 -2.43
N VAL A 69 -9.00 9.18 -1.82
CA VAL A 69 -10.07 9.64 -0.92
C VAL A 69 -11.41 9.75 -1.64
N GLU A 70 -11.44 10.35 -2.84
CA GLU A 70 -12.65 10.44 -3.68
C GLU A 70 -13.20 9.06 -4.08
N ARG A 71 -12.35 8.03 -4.11
CA ARG A 71 -12.71 6.64 -4.38
C ARG A 71 -13.12 5.85 -3.14
N GLU A 72 -13.05 6.45 -1.95
CA GLU A 72 -13.42 5.84 -0.67
C GLU A 72 -12.71 4.50 -0.41
N VAL A 73 -11.38 4.47 -0.59
CA VAL A 73 -10.56 3.27 -0.31
C VAL A 73 -10.61 2.90 1.18
N GLU A 74 -10.50 1.61 1.49
CA GLU A 74 -10.66 1.09 2.86
C GLU A 74 -9.51 1.45 3.82
N GLY A 75 -8.28 1.61 3.29
CA GLY A 75 -7.09 1.88 4.10
C GLY A 75 -6.92 3.36 4.44
N ASP A 76 -6.22 3.63 5.56
CA ASP A 76 -5.85 4.99 5.94
C ASP A 76 -4.74 5.51 5.00
N LEU A 77 -4.78 6.80 4.69
CA LEU A 77 -3.86 7.44 3.75
C LEU A 77 -3.00 8.50 4.45
N LEU A 78 -1.70 8.45 4.21
CA LEU A 78 -0.69 9.36 4.74
C LEU A 78 0.04 10.06 3.61
N LEU A 79 0.10 11.39 3.68
CA LEU A 79 0.95 12.20 2.82
C LEU A 79 2.36 12.26 3.42
N GLY A 80 3.36 11.73 2.73
CA GLY A 80 4.73 11.78 3.23
C GLY A 80 5.77 11.26 2.26
N ASP A 81 7.02 11.66 2.50
CA ASP A 81 8.18 11.19 1.77
C ASP A 81 8.73 9.93 2.45
N MET A 82 8.73 8.79 1.73
CA MET A 82 9.30 7.53 2.21
C MET A 82 10.75 7.69 2.71
N GLY A 83 11.56 8.52 2.05
CA GLY A 83 12.95 8.76 2.46
C GLY A 83 13.05 9.38 3.86
N GLN A 84 12.12 10.27 4.21
CA GLN A 84 12.04 10.87 5.54
C GLN A 84 11.45 9.90 6.58
N VAL A 85 10.43 9.15 6.19
CA VAL A 85 9.78 8.14 7.05
C VAL A 85 10.79 7.04 7.42
N CYS A 86 11.56 6.53 6.45
CA CYS A 86 12.56 5.50 6.68
C CYS A 86 13.68 5.95 7.62
N MET A 87 14.16 7.20 7.50
CA MET A 87 15.14 7.76 8.44
C MET A 87 14.61 7.88 9.87
N SER A 88 13.30 8.00 10.04
CA SER A 88 12.65 8.10 11.36
C SER A 88 12.40 6.72 11.97
N ILE A 89 12.00 5.73 11.16
CA ILE A 89 11.75 4.35 11.59
C ILE A 89 13.05 3.63 11.95
N THR A 90 14.12 3.80 11.18
CA THR A 90 15.43 3.15 11.43
C THR A 90 16.10 3.59 12.74
N ARG A 91 15.61 4.64 13.40
CA ARG A 91 16.05 5.03 14.76
C ARG A 91 15.35 4.29 15.89
N ASN A 92 14.23 3.60 15.64
CA ASN A 92 13.38 2.99 16.67
C ASN A 92 12.91 1.55 16.37
N ALA A 93 13.28 0.95 15.23
CA ALA A 93 12.71 -0.33 14.81
C ALA A 93 13.38 -1.55 15.46
N ASP A 94 12.76 -2.06 16.53
CA ASP A 94 12.89 -3.44 17.02
C ASP A 94 11.70 -4.34 16.58
N GLU A 95 10.73 -3.85 15.81
CA GLU A 95 9.49 -4.59 15.50
C GLU A 95 9.41 -5.09 14.05
N LYS A 96 9.14 -6.40 13.92
CA LYS A 96 9.18 -7.20 12.70
C LYS A 96 7.87 -7.19 11.88
N ASP A 97 6.97 -6.25 12.14
CA ASP A 97 5.59 -6.36 11.64
C ASP A 97 5.23 -5.39 10.49
N CYS A 98 6.13 -4.48 10.11
CA CYS A 98 5.94 -3.65 8.91
C CYS A 98 6.45 -4.37 7.65
N CYS A 99 5.59 -5.17 7.03
CA CYS A 99 5.82 -5.64 5.67
C CYS A 99 5.51 -4.51 4.67
N PHE A 100 6.52 -4.14 3.88
CA PHE A 100 6.44 -3.10 2.86
C PHE A 100 6.03 -3.69 1.51
N MET A 101 4.99 -3.13 0.88
CA MET A 101 4.57 -3.48 -0.48
C MET A 101 4.89 -2.33 -1.46
N GLN A 102 5.36 -2.70 -2.65
CA GLN A 102 5.53 -1.85 -3.84
C GLN A 102 4.79 -2.48 -5.03
#